data_AF-A0A2G2JU55-F1
#
_entry.id   AF-A0A2G2JU55-F1
#
_cell.length_a   1.000
_cell.length_b   1.000
_cell.length_c   1.000
_cell.angle_alpha   90.00
_cell.angle_beta   90.00
_cell.angle_gamma   90.00
#
_symmetry.space_group_name_H-M   'P 1'
#
loop_
_entity.id
_entity.type
_entity.pdbx_description
1 polymer ?
#
loop_
_entity_poly.entity_id
_entity_poly.type
_entity_poly.pdbx_seq_one_letter_code
_entity_poly.pdbx_strand_id
1 'polypeptide(L)'
;MTTFPLFSRTEDAELRVIVLLSVMLLSACNYWSSSYGKMPDKELRERNYRCQMASSLSAAEIQVCKNIRRECDVRADNGIYVC
;
A
#
# COMPACT_ATOMS: atom_id res chain seq x y z
N MET A 1 49.26 24.21 -10.35
CA MET A 1 49.06 22.75 -10.47
C MET A 1 48.17 22.33 -9.30
N THR A 2 46.84 22.38 -9.50
CA THR A 2 45.85 22.11 -8.44
C THR A 2 45.11 20.83 -8.77
N THR A 3 45.44 19.76 -8.06
CA THR A 3 44.80 18.45 -8.11
C THR A 3 43.51 18.44 -7.30
N PHE A 4 42.35 18.58 -7.94
CA PHE A 4 41.07 18.16 -7.34
C PHE A 4 40.04 17.79 -8.43
N PRO A 5 39.91 16.49 -8.79
CA PRO A 5 38.66 16.02 -9.39
C PRO A 5 38.13 14.69 -8.80
N LEU A 6 38.52 14.30 -7.58
CA LEU A 6 38.07 13.04 -6.96
C LEU A 6 36.93 13.20 -5.96
N PHE A 7 36.78 14.35 -5.29
CA PHE A 7 35.74 14.57 -4.26
C PHE A 7 34.33 14.75 -4.86
N SER A 8 34.22 15.47 -5.97
CA SER A 8 32.92 15.72 -6.63
C SER A 8 32.28 14.47 -7.23
N ARG A 9 33.09 13.49 -7.69
CA ARG A 9 32.60 12.28 -8.37
C ARG A 9 31.94 11.28 -7.41
N THR A 10 32.33 11.27 -6.14
CA THR A 10 31.73 10.39 -5.12
C THR A 10 30.36 10.88 -4.68
N GLU A 11 30.14 12.19 -4.58
CA GLU A 11 28.85 12.78 -4.19
C GLU A 11 27.74 12.49 -5.22
N ASP A 12 28.09 12.51 -6.51
CA ASP A 12 27.17 12.14 -7.60
C ASP A 12 26.77 10.66 -7.57
N ALA A 13 27.68 9.77 -7.17
CA ALA A 13 27.44 8.33 -7.11
C ALA A 13 26.50 7.99 -5.94
N GLU A 14 26.76 8.56 -4.76
CA GLU A 14 25.90 8.43 -3.57
C GLU A 14 24.49 8.97 -3.84
N LEU A 15 24.39 10.14 -4.47
CA LEU A 15 23.10 10.74 -4.83
C LEU A 15 22.31 9.87 -5.82
N ARG A 16 22.98 9.28 -6.83
CA ARG A 16 22.35 8.34 -7.77
C ARG A 16 21.85 7.08 -7.08
N VAL A 17 22.63 6.52 -6.14
CA VAL A 17 22.23 5.34 -5.38
C VAL A 17 21.01 5.64 -4.48
N ILE A 18 21.00 6.80 -3.82
CA ILE A 18 19.88 7.24 -2.98
C ILE A 18 18.61 7.46 -3.82
N VAL A 19 18.72 8.07 -5.00
CA VAL A 19 17.58 8.27 -5.92
C VAL A 19 17.05 6.94 -6.45
N LEU A 20 17.93 5.98 -6.79
CA LEU A 20 17.49 4.66 -7.25
C LEU A 20 16.81 3.87 -6.13
N LEU A 21 17.32 3.94 -4.90
CA LEU A 21 16.70 3.32 -3.73
C LEU A 21 15.34 3.94 -3.41
N SER A 22 15.18 5.26 -3.51
CA SER A 22 13.89 5.91 -3.23
C SER A 22 12.82 5.54 -4.25
N VAL A 23 13.17 5.43 -5.54
CA VAL A 23 12.24 4.96 -6.59
C VAL A 23 11.83 3.50 -6.37
N MET A 24 12.74 2.63 -5.91
CA MET A 24 12.40 1.25 -5.57
C MET A 24 11.49 1.14 -4.34
N LEU A 25 11.70 1.99 -3.33
CA LEU A 25 10.83 2.02 -2.14
C LEU A 25 9.43 2.58 -2.47
N LEU A 26 9.33 3.57 -3.35
CA LEU A 26 8.06 4.14 -3.80
C LEU A 26 7.22 3.17 -4.65
N SER A 27 7.85 2.29 -5.45
CA SER A 27 7.11 1.30 -6.25
C SER A 27 6.46 0.20 -5.40
N ALA A 28 7.05 -0.12 -4.23
CA ALA A 28 6.50 -1.10 -3.30
C ALA A 28 5.24 -0.61 -2.56
N CYS A 29 5.09 0.70 -2.33
CA CYS A 29 3.92 1.26 -1.65
C CYS A 29 2.62 1.12 -2.45
N ASN A 30 2.69 1.19 -3.78
CA ASN A 30 1.50 1.07 -4.64
C ASN A 30 0.97 -0.36 -4.77
N TYR A 31 1.79 -1.37 -4.46
CA TYR A 31 1.40 -2.78 -4.57
C TYR A 31 0.44 -3.20 -3.45
N TRP A 32 0.60 -2.66 -2.23
CA TRP A 32 -0.19 -3.06 -1.06
C TRP A 32 -1.67 -2.66 -1.16
N SER A 33 -2.00 -1.59 -1.88
CA SER A 33 -3.39 -1.12 -2.02
C SER A 33 -4.25 -2.00 -2.93
N SER A 34 -3.67 -2.93 -3.69
CA SER A 34 -4.38 -3.71 -4.72
C SER A 34 -4.86 -5.09 -4.25
N SER A 35 -4.47 -5.55 -3.05
CA SER A 35 -4.83 -6.91 -2.62
C SER A 35 -6.34 -7.11 -2.40
N TYR A 36 -7.07 -6.06 -2.02
CA TYR A 36 -8.52 -6.13 -1.80
C TYR A 36 -9.33 -5.90 -3.08
N GLY A 37 -8.78 -5.16 -4.05
CA GLY A 37 -9.40 -4.94 -5.37
C GLY A 37 -9.62 -6.23 -6.18
N LYS A 38 -8.83 -7.27 -5.91
CA LYS A 38 -8.95 -8.59 -6.55
C LYS A 38 -9.78 -9.60 -5.75
N MET A 39 -10.28 -9.20 -4.57
CA MET A 39 -11.04 -10.09 -3.71
C MET A 39 -12.40 -10.43 -4.36
N PRO A 40 -12.82 -11.70 -4.43
CA PRO A 40 -14.13 -12.07 -4.92
C PRO A 40 -15.26 -11.47 -4.07
N ASP A 41 -16.37 -11.07 -4.69
CA ASP A 41 -17.50 -10.41 -4.03
C ASP A 41 -18.07 -11.20 -2.84
N LYS A 42 -18.17 -12.51 -3.00
CA LYS A 42 -18.64 -13.41 -1.94
C LYS A 42 -17.73 -13.33 -0.70
N GLU A 43 -16.42 -13.34 -0.93
CA GLU A 43 -15.43 -13.27 0.13
C GLU A 43 -15.40 -11.89 0.80
N LEU A 44 -15.50 -10.83 -0.01
CA LEU A 44 -15.56 -9.46 0.50
C LEU A 44 -16.77 -9.25 1.41
N ARG A 45 -17.95 -9.72 0.99
CA ARG A 45 -19.19 -9.67 1.78
C ARG A 45 -19.07 -10.44 3.09
N GLU A 46 -18.54 -11.67 3.04
CA GLU A 46 -18.36 -12.51 4.22
C GLU A 46 -17.41 -11.86 5.23
N ARG A 47 -16.27 -11.36 4.76
CA ARG A 47 -15.29 -10.69 5.63
C ARG A 47 -15.83 -9.38 6.19
N ASN A 48 -16.59 -8.60 5.42
CA ASN A 48 -17.27 -7.40 5.91
C ASN A 48 -18.26 -7.73 7.03
N TYR A 49 -19.08 -8.77 6.85
CA TYR A 49 -20.01 -9.23 7.90
C TYR A 49 -19.26 -9.66 9.16
N ARG A 50 -18.17 -10.43 9.03
CA ARG A 50 -17.33 -10.82 10.18
C ARG A 50 -16.76 -9.62 10.92
N CYS A 51 -16.34 -8.59 10.19
CA CYS A 51 -15.87 -7.33 10.78
C CYS A 51 -16.97 -6.57 11.53
N GLN A 52 -18.21 -6.59 11.04
CA GLN A 52 -19.35 -5.94 11.71
C GLN A 52 -19.80 -6.69 12.97
N MET A 53 -19.71 -8.02 12.97
CA MET A 53 -20.13 -8.86 14.08
C MET A 53 -19.04 -9.07 15.15
N ALA A 54 -17.81 -8.64 14.89
CA ALA A 54 -16.71 -8.83 15.83
C ALA A 54 -16.89 -7.94 17.08
N SER A 55 -16.98 -8.55 18.25
CA SER A 55 -17.09 -7.85 19.55
C SER A 55 -15.75 -7.34 20.07
N SER A 56 -14.64 -7.94 19.64
CA SER A 56 -13.28 -7.55 20.01
C SER A 56 -12.34 -7.84 18.85
N LEU A 57 -11.51 -6.85 18.50
CA LEU A 57 -10.54 -6.93 17.40
C LEU A 57 -9.19 -6.47 17.92
N SER A 58 -8.12 -7.18 17.55
CA SER A 58 -6.76 -6.69 17.72
C SER A 58 -6.51 -5.46 16.83
N ALA A 59 -5.45 -4.69 17.13
CA ALA A 59 -5.07 -3.53 16.31
C ALA A 59 -4.85 -3.89 14.83
N ALA A 60 -4.28 -5.07 14.56
CA ALA A 60 -4.08 -5.57 13.21
C ALA A 60 -5.42 -5.89 12.52
N GLU A 61 -6.35 -6.53 13.22
CA GLU A 61 -7.67 -6.86 12.67
C GLU A 61 -8.53 -5.62 12.43
N ILE A 62 -8.41 -4.59 13.28
CA ILE A 62 -9.05 -3.28 13.04
C ILE A 62 -8.59 -2.71 11.69
N GLN A 63 -7.29 -2.79 11.40
CA GLN A 63 -6.76 -2.29 10.14
C GLN A 63 -7.26 -3.11 8.93
N VAL A 64 -7.35 -4.42 9.07
CA VAL A 64 -7.96 -5.30 8.05
C VAL A 64 -9.41 -4.91 7.80
N CYS A 65 -10.22 -4.75 8.85
CA CYS A 65 -11.62 -4.37 8.71
C CYS A 65 -11.82 -2.99 8.08
N LYS A 66 -10.93 -2.02 8.38
CA LYS A 66 -10.92 -0.72 7.69
C LYS A 66 -10.66 -0.88 6.19
N ASN A 67 -9.71 -1.74 5.81
CA ASN A 67 -9.39 -1.99 4.41
C ASN A 67 -10.55 -2.68 3.67
N ILE A 68 -11.20 -3.67 4.31
CA ILE A 68 -12.40 -4.33 3.77
C ILE A 68 -13.51 -3.31 3.53
N ARG A 69 -13.80 -2.44 4.51
CA ARG A 69 -14.84 -1.43 4.36
C ARG A 69 -14.51 -0.43 3.25
N ARG A 70 -13.25 0.00 3.15
CA ARG A 70 -12.80 0.87 2.06
C ARG A 70 -13.01 0.25 0.68
N GLU A 71 -12.76 -1.06 0.53
CA GLU A 71 -13.00 -1.75 -0.73
C GLU A 71 -14.50 -1.82 -1.06
N CYS A 72 -15.36 -2.04 -0.06
CA CYS A 72 -16.81 -1.94 -0.25
C CYS A 72 -17.22 -0.56 -0.75
N ASP A 73 -16.68 0.51 -0.13
CA ASP A 73 -16.98 1.90 -0.52
C ASP A 73 -16.52 2.18 -1.96
N VAL A 74 -15.29 1.77 -2.32
CA VAL A 74 -14.75 1.91 -3.68
C VAL A 74 -15.64 1.19 -4.70
N ARG A 75 -16.16 0.02 -4.37
CA ARG A 75 -17.07 -0.71 -5.27
C ARG A 75 -18.43 -0.05 -5.39
N ALA A 76 -18.98 0.45 -4.29
CA ALA A 76 -20.22 1.20 -4.30
C ALA A 76 -20.12 2.47 -5.15
N ASP A 77 -19.00 3.19 -5.07
CA ASP A 77 -18.70 4.36 -5.92
C ASP A 77 -18.64 3.99 -7.41
N ASN A 78 -18.27 2.74 -7.73
CA ASN A 78 -18.31 2.17 -9.08
C ASN A 78 -19.65 1.51 -9.45
N GLY A 79 -20.68 1.64 -8.59
CA GLY A 79 -22.02 1.08 -8.81
C GLY A 79 -22.19 -0.41 -8.46
N ILE A 80 -21.22 -1.01 -7.76
CA ILE A 80 -21.22 -2.43 -7.38
C ILE A 80 -21.49 -2.56 -5.87
N TYR A 81 -22.70 -2.99 -5.51
CA TYR A 81 -23.16 -3.11 -4.11
C TYR A 81 -23.11 -4.56 -3.65
N VAL A 82 -21.94 -4.98 -3.17
CA VAL A 82 -21.65 -6.37 -2.72
C VAL A 82 -21.53 -6.50 -1.21
N CYS A 83 -21.38 -5.35 -0.54
CA CYS A 83 -21.47 -5.16 0.89
C CYS A 83 -22.79 -4.38 1.16
#